data_AF-A0A963YZT8-F1
#
_entry.id   AF-A0A963YZT8-F1
#
_cell.length_a   1.000
_cell.length_b   1.000
_cell.length_c   1.000
_cell.angle_alpha   90.00
_cell.angle_beta   90.00
_cell.angle_gamma   90.00
#
_symmetry.space_group_name_H-M   'P 1'
#
loop_
_entity.id
_entity.type
_entity.pdbx_description
1 polymer ?
#
loop_
_entity_poly.entity_id
_entity_poly.type
_entity_poly.pdbx_seq_one_letter_code
_entity_poly.pdbx_strand_id
1 'polypeptide(L)'
;MSGQSSPKVIQRKQAGDRLRRARIAAGYAEQIDFYDLFGIPQGTYANHESGLRGFDMIVAKDYAEKLGNVTAAWLITGEGDAPSEMSAKSPRGKRSLVGDSEIGSNPKEKALNEKMTFVWEHLPFDAKVAVLPVIEALSSVWPRKPS
;
A
#
# COMPACT_ATOMS: atom_id res chain seq x y z
N MET A 1 38.29 12.43 -12.99
CA MET A 1 37.16 13.28 -13.41
C MET A 1 35.93 12.85 -12.64
N SER A 2 35.56 13.59 -11.60
CA SER A 2 34.39 13.26 -10.78
C SER A 2 33.13 13.59 -11.57
N GLY A 3 32.50 12.60 -12.17
CA GLY A 3 31.23 12.77 -12.89
C GLY A 3 30.10 13.03 -11.91
N GLN A 4 29.85 14.31 -11.57
CA GLN A 4 28.67 14.67 -10.80
C GLN A 4 27.41 14.39 -11.65
N SER A 5 26.51 13.58 -11.10
CA SER A 5 25.20 13.31 -11.67
C SER A 5 24.42 14.60 -11.91
N SER A 6 23.70 14.67 -13.03
CA SER A 6 22.90 15.85 -13.38
C SER A 6 21.85 16.16 -12.30
N PRO A 7 21.51 17.44 -12.06
CA PRO A 7 20.55 17.86 -11.02
C PRO A 7 19.21 17.12 -11.08
N LYS A 8 18.73 16.83 -12.30
CA LYS A 8 17.49 16.09 -12.52
C LYS A 8 17.54 14.65 -12.01
N VAL A 9 18.68 13.98 -12.12
CA VAL A 9 18.86 12.61 -11.61
C VAL A 9 18.82 12.60 -10.09
N ILE A 10 19.46 13.60 -9.46
CA ILE A 10 19.46 13.78 -8.01
C ILE A 10 18.03 14.00 -7.50
N GLN A 11 17.25 14.87 -8.15
CA GLN A 11 15.85 15.12 -7.77
C GLN A 11 14.98 13.87 -7.88
N ARG A 12 15.13 13.07 -8.94
CA ARG A 12 14.38 11.81 -9.12
C ARG A 12 14.73 10.78 -8.03
N LYS A 13 16.02 10.65 -7.69
CA LYS A 13 16.48 9.80 -6.59
C LYS A 13 15.84 10.22 -5.27
N GLN A 14 15.89 11.51 -4.94
CA GLN A 14 15.29 12.05 -3.72
C GLN A 14 13.77 11.84 -3.66
N ALA A 15 13.07 11.98 -4.80
CA ALA A 15 11.64 11.68 -4.88
C ALA A 15 11.33 10.20 -4.66
N GLY A 16 12.13 9.31 -5.26
CA GLY A 16 12.04 7.86 -5.02
C GLY A 16 12.30 7.49 -3.57
N ASP A 17 13.32 8.08 -2.93
CA ASP A 17 13.64 7.86 -1.53
C ASP A 17 12.51 8.32 -0.59
N ARG A 18 11.84 9.42 -0.93
CA ARG A 18 10.65 9.88 -0.20
C ARG A 18 9.48 8.92 -0.36
N LEU A 19 9.23 8.43 -1.57
CA LEU A 19 8.20 7.42 -1.83
C LEU A 19 8.45 6.14 -1.01
N ARG A 20 9.70 5.65 -0.99
CA ARG A 20 10.10 4.51 -0.16
C ARG A 20 9.83 4.74 1.32
N ARG A 21 10.21 5.90 1.85
CA ARG A 21 9.97 6.25 3.26
C ARG A 21 8.49 6.29 3.59
N ALA A 22 7.68 6.89 2.72
CA ALA A 22 6.24 6.96 2.90
C ALA A 22 5.60 5.56 2.90
N ARG A 23 6.03 4.67 1.99
CA ARG A 23 5.60 3.27 1.93
C ARG A 23 5.88 2.52 3.23
N ILE A 24 7.12 2.60 3.71
CA ILE A 24 7.53 1.93 4.96
C ILE A 24 6.75 2.49 6.15
N ALA A 25 6.59 3.81 6.23
CA ALA A 25 5.84 4.47 7.29
C ALA A 25 4.33 4.15 7.24
N ALA A 26 3.79 3.81 6.08
CA ALA A 26 2.40 3.32 5.92
C ALA A 26 2.26 1.83 6.30
N GLY A 27 3.36 1.14 6.60
CA GLY A 27 3.37 -0.24 7.07
C GLY A 27 3.56 -1.29 5.97
N TYR A 28 3.95 -0.88 4.76
CA TYR A 28 4.31 -1.80 3.68
C TYR A 28 5.83 -2.00 3.69
N ALA A 29 6.30 -3.16 4.16
CA ALA A 29 7.73 -3.43 4.33
C ALA A 29 8.42 -3.62 2.97
N GLU A 30 7.76 -4.36 2.08
CA GLU A 30 8.25 -4.65 0.74
C GLU A 30 7.50 -3.85 -0.32
N GLN A 31 8.11 -3.69 -1.50
CA GLN A 31 7.45 -3.04 -2.64
C GLN A 31 6.25 -3.85 -3.13
N ILE A 32 6.37 -5.18 -3.08
CA ILE A 32 5.33 -6.13 -3.51
C ILE A 32 4.03 -5.95 -2.74
N ASP A 33 4.12 -5.75 -1.42
CA ASP A 33 2.96 -5.49 -0.55
C ASP A 33 2.15 -4.28 -1.02
N PHE A 34 2.80 -3.28 -1.61
CA PHE A 34 2.15 -2.07 -2.07
C PHE A 34 1.61 -2.22 -3.49
N TYR A 35 2.44 -2.65 -4.45
CA TYR A 35 2.01 -2.66 -5.84
C TYR A 35 0.97 -3.75 -6.13
N ASP A 36 1.02 -4.91 -5.45
CA ASP A 36 0.00 -5.95 -5.60
C ASP A 36 -1.33 -5.52 -5.00
N LEU A 37 -1.30 -4.88 -3.81
CA LEU A 37 -2.50 -4.41 -3.14
C LEU A 37 -3.26 -3.36 -3.97
N PHE A 38 -2.52 -2.46 -4.63
CA PHE A 38 -3.11 -1.35 -5.39
C PHE A 38 -3.16 -1.58 -6.91
N GLY A 39 -2.76 -2.77 -7.39
CA GLY A 39 -2.76 -3.10 -8.81
C GLY A 39 -1.82 -2.23 -9.66
N ILE A 40 -0.72 -1.76 -9.08
CA ILE A 40 0.27 -0.93 -9.79
C ILE A 40 1.24 -1.88 -10.51
N PRO A 41 1.61 -1.63 -11.78
CA PRO A 41 2.62 -2.45 -12.44
C PRO A 41 3.95 -2.40 -11.69
N GLN A 42 4.48 -3.57 -11.31
CA GLN A 42 5.72 -3.71 -10.52
C GLN A 42 6.86 -2.85 -11.09
N GLY A 43 7.15 -2.98 -12.39
CA GLY A 43 8.25 -2.24 -13.03
C GLY A 43 8.05 -0.73 -12.99
N THR A 44 6.81 -0.24 -13.06
CA THR A 44 6.51 1.19 -12.95
C THR A 44 6.79 1.68 -11.54
N TYR A 45 6.27 0.98 -10.53
CA TYR A 45 6.47 1.34 -9.13
C TYR A 45 7.95 1.28 -8.72
N ALA A 46 8.64 0.19 -9.07
CA ALA A 46 10.06 0.00 -8.78
C ALA A 46 10.94 1.08 -9.45
N ASN A 47 10.61 1.50 -10.67
CA ASN A 47 11.34 2.56 -11.37
C ASN A 47 11.15 3.94 -10.71
N HIS A 48 9.97 4.21 -10.16
CA HIS A 48 9.70 5.44 -9.41
C HIS A 48 10.39 5.44 -8.05
N GLU A 49 10.27 4.34 -7.28
CA GLU A 49 10.89 4.23 -5.96
C GLU A 49 12.42 4.24 -6.03
N SER A 50 13.02 3.62 -7.06
CA SER A 50 14.48 3.64 -7.27
C SER A 50 15.01 4.97 -7.84
N GLY A 51 14.12 5.87 -8.25
CA GLY A 51 14.46 7.12 -8.94
C GLY A 51 15.05 6.93 -10.34
N LEU A 52 14.93 5.73 -10.94
CA LEU A 52 15.31 5.51 -12.34
C LEU A 52 14.44 6.34 -13.27
N ARG A 53 13.14 6.44 -12.93
CA ARG A 53 12.19 7.35 -13.56
C ARG A 53 11.64 8.30 -12.49
N GLY A 54 11.46 9.55 -12.88
CA GLY A 54 10.67 10.48 -12.08
C GLY A 54 9.19 10.26 -12.33
N PHE A 55 8.37 10.74 -11.41
CA PHE A 55 6.91 10.77 -11.54
C PHE A 55 6.43 12.22 -11.46
N ASP A 56 5.27 12.49 -12.07
CA ASP A 56 4.66 13.81 -12.09
C ASP A 56 3.72 14.03 -10.89
N MET A 57 3.10 15.22 -10.83
CA MET A 57 2.19 15.59 -9.76
C MET A 57 0.92 14.71 -9.72
N ILE A 58 0.46 14.20 -10.86
CA ILE A 58 -0.74 13.36 -10.93
C ILE A 58 -0.44 12.01 -10.27
N VAL A 59 0.68 11.39 -10.65
CA VAL A 59 1.14 10.14 -10.04
C VAL A 59 1.50 10.33 -8.56
N ALA A 60 2.11 11.46 -8.19
CA ALA A 60 2.40 11.75 -6.79
C ALA A 60 1.13 11.88 -5.94
N LYS A 61 0.07 12.48 -6.47
CA LYS A 61 -1.23 12.56 -5.80
C LYS A 61 -1.84 11.17 -5.61
N ASP A 62 -1.78 10.34 -6.65
CA ASP A 62 -2.27 8.96 -6.58
C ASP A 62 -1.54 8.13 -5.50
N TYR A 63 -0.21 8.26 -5.40
CA TYR A 63 0.55 7.62 -4.33
C TYR A 63 0.23 8.18 -2.95
N ALA A 64 0.12 9.50 -2.81
CA ALA A 64 -0.22 10.14 -1.54
C ALA A 64 -1.60 9.69 -1.02
N GLU A 65 -2.60 9.57 -1.91
CA GLU A 65 -3.94 9.08 -1.57
C GLU A 65 -3.91 7.61 -1.13
N LYS A 66 -3.15 6.76 -1.83
CA LYS A 66 -2.99 5.34 -1.47
C LYS A 66 -2.24 5.13 -0.15
N LEU A 67 -1.25 5.98 0.13
CA LEU A 67 -0.42 5.89 1.34
C LEU A 67 -1.09 6.53 2.57
N GLY A 68 -1.87 7.59 2.37
CA GLY A 68 -2.66 8.26 3.41
C GLY A 68 -1.84 8.99 4.49
N ASN A 69 -0.51 8.95 4.44
CA ASN A 69 0.39 9.49 5.46
C ASN A 69 1.28 10.65 4.96
N VAL A 70 1.17 11.05 3.69
CA VAL A 70 2.00 12.08 3.06
C VAL A 70 1.21 12.92 2.06
N THR A 71 1.79 14.06 1.63
CA THR A 71 1.24 14.87 0.54
C THR A 71 2.00 14.68 -0.77
N ALA A 72 1.33 14.94 -1.90
CA ALA A 72 1.94 14.88 -3.24
C ALA A 72 3.12 15.86 -3.39
N ALA A 73 2.98 17.07 -2.83
CA ALA A 73 4.05 18.06 -2.76
C ALA A 73 5.27 17.49 -2.01
N TRP A 74 5.03 16.83 -0.87
CA TRP A 74 6.12 16.25 -0.10
C TRP A 74 6.85 15.16 -0.90
N LEU A 75 6.14 14.33 -1.67
CA LEU A 75 6.79 13.32 -2.51
C LEU A 75 7.71 13.95 -3.58
N ILE A 76 7.31 15.05 -4.22
CA ILE A 76 8.06 15.66 -5.33
C ILE A 76 9.15 16.63 -4.87
N THR A 77 8.84 17.52 -3.92
CA THR A 77 9.77 18.58 -3.49
C THR A 77 10.30 18.37 -2.08
N GLY A 78 9.60 17.57 -1.26
CA GLY A 78 9.87 17.45 0.18
C GLY A 78 9.15 18.51 1.01
N GLU A 79 8.32 19.35 0.39
CA GLU A 79 7.54 20.39 1.07
C GLU A 79 6.16 19.85 1.48
N GLY A 80 5.68 20.24 2.67
CA GLY A 80 4.38 19.81 3.18
C GLY A 80 4.46 18.65 4.15
N ASP A 81 3.35 17.96 4.33
CA ASP A 81 3.24 16.95 5.39
C ASP A 81 4.04 15.69 5.02
N ALA A 82 5.08 15.45 5.81
CA ALA A 82 5.96 14.29 5.78
C ALA A 82 5.29 13.11 6.51
N PRO A 83 5.71 11.86 6.24
CA PRO A 83 5.21 10.71 6.97
C PRO A 83 5.63 10.92 8.42
N SER A 84 4.65 10.96 9.34
CA SER A 84 4.95 11.18 10.74
C SER A 84 5.79 10.01 11.24
N GLU A 85 7.06 10.25 11.52
CA GLU A 85 7.86 9.38 12.37
C GLU A 85 7.19 9.40 13.74
N MET A 86 6.22 8.51 13.95
CA MET A 86 5.44 8.31 15.18
C MET A 86 5.20 9.58 16.02
N SER A 87 4.12 10.32 15.72
CA SER A 87 3.45 11.27 16.62
C SER A 87 4.33 12.34 17.32
N ALA A 88 4.47 13.51 16.69
CA ALA A 88 4.61 14.78 17.44
C ALA A 88 4.16 16.00 16.62
N LYS A 89 2.89 16.40 16.82
CA LYS A 89 2.31 17.74 16.63
C LYS A 89 2.27 18.34 15.22
N SER A 90 1.12 18.19 14.57
CA SER A 90 0.46 19.32 13.91
C SER A 90 -1.06 19.15 14.00
N PRO A 91 -1.77 19.92 14.83
CA PRO A 91 -3.23 19.90 14.89
C PRO A 91 -3.77 20.80 13.80
N ARG A 92 -3.97 20.28 12.59
CA ARG A 92 -4.71 21.02 11.57
C ARG A 92 -6.20 20.69 11.67
N GLY A 93 -6.90 21.50 12.45
CA GLY A 93 -8.34 21.75 12.26
C GLY A 93 -9.32 20.95 13.13
N LYS A 94 -9.75 21.61 14.21
CA LYS A 94 -10.83 21.23 15.13
C LYS A 94 -12.14 20.84 14.42
N ARG A 95 -12.82 19.79 14.89
CA ARG A 95 -14.29 19.71 15.02
C ARG A 95 -14.65 18.77 16.18
N SER A 96 -15.32 19.35 17.20
CA SER A 96 -16.04 18.83 18.39
C SER A 96 -15.70 17.45 18.96
N LEU A 97 -15.23 17.34 20.21
CA LEU A 97 -16.01 17.33 21.48
C LEU A 97 -16.91 16.09 21.64
N VAL A 98 -16.75 15.43 22.82
CA VAL A 98 -17.36 14.18 23.33
C VAL A 98 -16.68 12.93 22.78
N GLY A 99 -16.14 11.97 23.55
CA GLY A 99 -16.23 11.61 24.96
C GLY A 99 -15.99 10.10 25.00
N ASP A 100 -15.21 9.66 25.99
CA ASP A 100 -15.13 8.29 26.50
C ASP A 100 -14.27 7.21 25.79
N SER A 101 -13.35 6.69 26.63
CA SER A 101 -12.56 5.47 26.60
C SER A 101 -13.14 4.28 25.86
N GLU A 102 -12.33 3.62 25.02
CA GLU A 102 -12.20 2.15 25.04
C GLU A 102 -10.78 1.70 24.63
N ILE A 103 -10.24 0.79 25.42
CA ILE A 103 -8.99 0.05 25.23
C ILE A 103 -9.27 -1.09 24.25
N GLY A 104 -8.46 -1.20 23.19
CA GLY A 104 -8.15 -2.48 22.54
C GLY A 104 -9.07 -2.94 21.42
N SER A 105 -8.57 -2.89 20.18
CA SER A 105 -8.47 -4.04 19.26
C SER A 105 -7.97 -3.59 17.89
N ASN A 106 -7.02 -4.33 17.34
CA ASN A 106 -6.37 -4.09 16.05
C ASN A 106 -7.37 -4.22 14.87
N PRO A 107 -7.55 -3.18 14.03
CA PRO A 107 -8.56 -3.17 12.96
C PRO A 107 -8.26 -4.10 11.78
N LYS A 108 -7.06 -4.70 11.71
CA LYS A 108 -6.67 -5.58 10.60
C LYS A 108 -7.30 -6.97 10.65
N GLU A 109 -7.66 -7.49 11.83
CA GLU A 109 -8.27 -8.83 11.96
C GLU A 109 -9.78 -8.83 11.70
N LYS A 110 -10.50 -7.74 12.02
CA LYS A 110 -11.95 -7.69 11.83
C LYS A 110 -12.33 -7.51 10.35
N ALA A 111 -11.59 -6.69 9.60
CA ALA A 111 -11.90 -6.39 8.20
C ALA A 111 -11.62 -7.55 7.24
N LEU A 112 -10.66 -8.43 7.56
CA LEU A 112 -10.38 -9.62 6.75
C LEU A 112 -11.46 -10.69 6.95
N ASN A 113 -12.00 -10.82 8.18
CA ASN A 113 -13.04 -11.82 8.48
C ASN A 113 -14.46 -11.36 8.08
N GLU A 114 -14.78 -10.05 8.09
CA GLU A 114 -16.09 -9.54 7.64
C GLU A 114 -16.22 -9.40 6.12
N LYS A 115 -15.13 -9.19 5.38
CA LYS A 115 -15.18 -9.10 3.90
C LYS A 115 -15.19 -10.46 3.20
N MET A 116 -14.87 -11.54 3.92
CA MET A 116 -14.85 -12.90 3.37
C MET A 116 -16.23 -13.58 3.37
N THR A 117 -17.24 -12.99 4.03
CA THR A 117 -18.63 -13.46 4.01
C THR A 117 -19.52 -12.71 3.02
N PHE A 118 -19.12 -11.54 2.51
CA PHE A 118 -20.00 -10.67 1.72
C PHE A 118 -19.87 -10.78 0.18
N VAL A 119 -18.97 -11.62 -0.34
CA VAL A 119 -18.75 -11.76 -1.80
C VAL A 119 -19.51 -12.94 -2.43
N TRP A 120 -20.23 -13.76 -1.64
CA TRP A 120 -20.90 -14.96 -2.14
C TRP A 120 -22.39 -14.79 -2.55
N GLU A 121 -23.01 -13.64 -2.27
CA GLU A 121 -24.47 -13.50 -2.43
C GLU A 121 -24.93 -12.81 -3.74
N HIS A 122 -24.02 -12.15 -4.48
CA HIS A 122 -24.36 -11.38 -5.69
C HIS A 122 -23.80 -11.93 -7.00
N LEU A 123 -23.49 -13.23 -7.06
CA LEU A 123 -23.16 -13.87 -8.33
C LEU A 123 -24.45 -14.16 -9.14
N PRO A 124 -24.53 -13.77 -10.43
CA PRO A 124 -25.64 -14.15 -11.30
C PRO A 124 -25.73 -15.68 -11.43
N PHE A 125 -26.96 -16.21 -11.55
CA PHE A 125 -27.26 -17.65 -11.48
C PHE A 125 -26.46 -18.51 -12.49
N ASP A 126 -26.12 -17.96 -13.65
CA ASP A 126 -25.40 -18.69 -14.70
C ASP A 126 -23.90 -18.89 -14.42
N ALA A 127 -23.32 -18.16 -13.47
CA ALA A 127 -21.92 -18.33 -13.06
C ALA A 127 -21.71 -19.50 -12.07
N LYS A 128 -22.78 -20.16 -11.62
CA LYS A 128 -22.73 -21.22 -10.59
C LYS A 128 -22.53 -22.65 -11.15
N VAL A 129 -22.55 -22.85 -12.47
CA VAL A 129 -22.49 -24.20 -13.07
C VAL A 129 -21.11 -24.54 -13.68
N ALA A 130 -20.18 -23.59 -13.79
CA ALA A 130 -18.94 -23.78 -14.56
C ALA A 130 -17.63 -23.91 -13.73
N VAL A 131 -17.67 -23.99 -12.40
CA VAL A 131 -16.46 -24.07 -11.55
C VAL A 131 -16.61 -25.09 -10.42
N LEU A 132 -17.08 -26.30 -10.74
CA LEU A 132 -17.15 -27.43 -9.79
C LEU A 132 -16.63 -28.70 -10.48
N PRO A 133 -15.33 -28.79 -10.83
CA PRO A 133 -14.47 -29.66 -10.03
C PRO A 133 -12.96 -29.35 -10.14
N VAL A 134 -12.41 -28.45 -9.30
CA VAL A 134 -10.93 -28.36 -9.13
C VAL A 134 -10.50 -28.22 -7.66
N ILE A 135 -11.38 -27.77 -6.75
CA ILE A 135 -10.99 -27.52 -5.35
C ILE A 135 -11.04 -28.78 -4.45
N GLU A 136 -11.69 -29.88 -4.87
CA GLU A 136 -11.75 -31.12 -4.07
C GLU A 136 -10.55 -32.08 -4.31
N ALA A 137 -9.61 -31.75 -5.20
CA ALA A 137 -8.51 -32.65 -5.59
C ALA A 137 -7.16 -32.39 -4.87
N LEU A 138 -7.04 -31.37 -4.00
CA LEU A 138 -5.74 -30.99 -3.41
C LEU A 138 -5.63 -31.20 -1.89
N SER A 139 -6.61 -31.81 -1.22
CA SER A 139 -6.46 -32.24 0.19
C SER A 139 -6.17 -33.73 0.39
N SER A 140 -6.11 -34.54 -0.68
CA SER A 140 -6.00 -36.01 -0.59
C SER A 140 -4.75 -36.63 -1.22
N VAL A 141 -3.76 -35.84 -1.66
CA VAL A 141 -2.52 -36.37 -2.28
C VAL A 141 -1.28 -35.88 -1.54
N TRP A 142 -1.14 -36.27 -0.26
CA TRP A 142 0.17 -36.43 0.36
C TRP A 142 0.14 -37.68 1.26
N PRO A 143 0.92 -38.73 0.95
CA PRO A 143 0.89 -39.96 1.72
C PRO A 143 1.56 -39.77 3.08
N ARG A 144 0.86 -40.20 4.15
CA ARG A 144 1.50 -40.53 5.43
C ARG A 144 2.42 -41.73 5.18
N LYS A 145 3.72 -41.61 5.53
CA LYS A 145 4.58 -42.80 5.69
C LYS A 145 4.05 -43.63 6.88
N PRO A 146 3.83 -44.95 6.72
CA PRO A 146 3.61 -45.82 7.87
C PRO A 146 4.91 -46.49 8.37
N SER A 147 4.87 -46.78 9.68
CA SER A 147 5.76 -47.61 10.52
C SER A 147 7.17 -47.09 10.79
#